data_AF-A0A925C334-F1
#
_entry.id   AF-A0A925C334-F1
#
_cell.length_a   1.000
_cell.length_b   1.000
_cell.length_c   1.000
_cell.angle_alpha   90.00
_cell.angle_beta   90.00
_cell.angle_gamma   90.00
#
_symmetry.space_group_name_H-M   'P 1'
#
loop_
_entity.id
_entity.type
_entity.pdbx_description
1 polymer ?
#
loop_
_entity_poly.entity_id
_entity_poly.type
_entity_poly.pdbx_seq_one_letter_code
_entity_poly.pdbx_strand_id
1 'polypeptide(L)'
;MAKRAQRNKLRDRDYEDTGTVQALFPSSVGWNPMEPEMRDRKYVKNVRAMSTLQQTLIDAMDDHSVVVALGPAGTGKTYLAIAKAVDALEHGRANRIVLSRPAVEAGENLGFLPGDVGEKLAPYLRPLYDALTERLGTKRLKMLLAEGVIEVAPVAYMRGRTLNDAFIVIDEAQNCTYGQIKMLLTRLGWRSTMVLTGDPDQTDLLPGLTGLKDIAERLERVEGISVVRLTDADIVRHPLVGGMLAVL
;
A
#
# COMPACT_ATOMS: atom_id res chain seq x y z
N MET A 1 22.18 19.70 11.01
CA MET A 1 21.47 19.87 9.71
C MET A 1 22.30 19.44 8.48
N ALA A 2 23.62 19.64 8.44
CA ALA A 2 24.45 19.31 7.27
C ALA A 2 24.52 17.80 6.87
N LYS A 3 24.52 16.86 7.84
CA LYS A 3 24.59 15.41 7.56
C LYS A 3 23.33 14.83 6.89
N ARG A 4 22.16 15.43 7.09
CA ARG A 4 20.89 14.98 6.46
C ARG A 4 20.82 15.41 4.99
N ALA A 5 21.26 16.63 4.70
CA ALA A 5 21.34 17.18 3.34
C ALA A 5 22.36 16.44 2.45
N GLN A 6 23.50 16.02 3.01
CA GLN A 6 24.54 15.30 2.26
C GLN A 6 24.13 13.84 1.94
N ARG A 7 23.29 13.23 2.79
CA ARG A 7 22.74 11.89 2.60
C ARG A 7 21.62 11.86 1.55
N ASN A 8 20.84 12.95 1.43
CA ASN A 8 19.87 13.12 0.34
C ASN A 8 20.57 13.31 -1.02
N LYS A 9 21.63 14.14 -1.10
CA LYS A 9 22.38 14.36 -2.35
C LYS A 9 23.07 13.12 -2.92
N LEU A 10 23.43 12.15 -2.08
CA LEU A 10 24.00 10.86 -2.53
C LEU A 10 22.93 9.88 -3.01
N ARG A 11 21.67 10.01 -2.56
CA ARG A 11 20.55 9.13 -2.92
C ARG A 11 19.82 9.56 -4.19
N ASP A 12 19.72 10.87 -4.44
CA ASP A 12 19.10 11.39 -5.67
C ASP A 12 19.84 10.95 -6.95
N ARG A 13 21.13 10.59 -6.85
CA ARG A 13 21.92 10.08 -7.99
C ARG A 13 21.60 8.64 -8.38
N ASP A 14 20.99 7.84 -7.51
CA ASP A 14 20.73 6.41 -7.78
C ASP A 14 19.39 6.17 -8.51
N TYR A 15 18.57 7.21 -8.70
CA TYR A 15 17.22 7.13 -9.28
C TYR A 15 17.11 7.64 -10.73
N GLU A 16 18.23 8.02 -11.37
CA GLU A 16 18.23 8.41 -12.78
C GLU A 16 18.21 7.17 -13.68
N ASP A 17 17.01 6.76 -14.12
CA ASP A 17 16.83 5.93 -15.31
C ASP A 17 15.62 6.44 -16.14
N THR A 18 15.85 6.64 -17.43
CA THR A 18 15.06 7.44 -18.39
C THR A 18 13.86 6.69 -18.99
N GLY A 19 13.26 5.75 -18.26
CA GLY A 19 12.14 4.93 -18.72
C GLY A 19 10.95 4.92 -17.75
N THR A 20 9.74 4.73 -18.27
CA THR A 20 8.48 4.68 -17.50
C THR A 20 8.38 3.48 -16.55
N VAL A 21 9.34 2.56 -16.55
CA VAL A 21 9.40 1.41 -15.65
C VAL A 21 10.81 1.33 -15.08
N GLN A 22 10.94 1.53 -13.78
CA GLN A 22 12.22 1.40 -13.11
C GLN A 22 12.50 -0.08 -12.81
N ALA A 23 13.69 -0.54 -13.16
CA ALA A 23 14.15 -1.87 -12.76
C ALA A 23 14.27 -1.93 -11.22
N LEU A 24 13.87 -3.07 -10.64
CA LEU A 24 13.99 -3.38 -9.19
C LEU A 24 15.42 -3.16 -8.63
N PHE A 25 16.41 -3.07 -9.50
CA PHE A 25 17.80 -2.79 -9.19
C PHE A 25 18.34 -1.80 -10.23
N PRO A 26 18.82 -0.61 -9.83
CA PRO A 26 19.59 0.23 -10.74
C PRO A 26 20.81 -0.58 -11.23
N SER A 27 21.26 -0.30 -12.45
CA SER A 27 22.36 -0.97 -13.15
C SER A 27 23.66 -1.14 -12.33
N SER A 28 23.80 -0.44 -11.21
CA SER A 28 24.87 -0.59 -10.21
C SER A 28 24.77 -1.86 -9.34
N VAL A 29 23.62 -2.54 -9.29
CA VAL A 29 23.44 -3.79 -8.55
C VAL A 29 23.11 -4.87 -9.59
N GLY A 30 24.13 -5.57 -10.09
CA GLY A 30 24.05 -6.55 -11.19
C GLY A 30 23.15 -7.76 -10.91
N TRP A 31 21.84 -7.52 -10.80
CA TRP A 31 20.78 -8.51 -10.84
C TRP A 31 19.88 -8.19 -12.02
N ASN A 32 19.84 -9.11 -12.97
CA ASN A 32 19.01 -9.05 -14.15
C ASN A 32 18.27 -10.38 -14.29
N PRO A 33 16.95 -10.44 -14.06
CA PRO A 33 16.22 -11.71 -14.08
C PRO A 33 16.05 -12.27 -15.50
N MET A 34 16.48 -11.53 -16.52
CA MET A 34 16.60 -12.02 -17.90
C MET A 34 17.80 -12.93 -18.11
N GLU A 35 18.79 -12.88 -17.21
CA GLU A 35 19.97 -13.75 -17.27
C GLU A 35 19.66 -15.09 -16.57
N PRO A 36 19.82 -16.24 -17.26
CA PRO A 36 19.49 -17.55 -16.70
C PRO A 36 20.12 -17.84 -15.33
N GLU A 37 21.35 -17.40 -15.13
CA GLU A 37 22.12 -17.58 -13.89
C GLU A 37 21.56 -16.75 -12.71
N MET A 38 20.88 -15.65 -13.02
CA MET A 38 20.31 -14.73 -12.01
C MET A 38 18.81 -14.93 -11.80
N ARG A 39 18.11 -15.61 -12.73
CA ARG A 39 16.70 -16.00 -12.63
C ARG A 39 16.42 -16.79 -11.34
N ASP A 40 17.32 -17.71 -11.00
CA ASP A 40 17.14 -18.63 -9.86
C ASP A 40 17.57 -18.02 -8.51
N ARG A 41 18.05 -16.77 -8.49
CA ARG A 41 18.34 -16.07 -7.23
C ARG A 41 17.04 -15.81 -6.46
N LYS A 42 17.03 -16.23 -5.20
CA LYS A 42 15.94 -15.96 -4.27
C LYS A 42 15.74 -14.46 -4.09
N TYR A 43 14.51 -13.99 -4.31
CA TYR A 43 14.10 -12.60 -4.06
C TYR A 43 14.44 -12.19 -2.61
N VAL A 44 15.24 -11.12 -2.47
CA VAL A 44 15.71 -10.63 -1.16
C VAL A 44 14.66 -9.67 -0.59
N LYS A 45 14.12 -10.00 0.58
CA LYS A 45 12.99 -9.34 1.28
C LYS A 45 13.30 -7.96 1.89
N ASN A 46 14.25 -7.21 1.34
CA ASN A 46 14.55 -5.86 1.85
C ASN A 46 13.75 -4.83 1.08
N VAL A 47 12.63 -4.41 1.67
CA VAL A 47 11.77 -3.38 1.12
C VAL A 47 12.45 -2.03 1.29
N ARG A 48 12.71 -1.35 0.18
CA ARG A 48 13.27 0.00 0.14
C ARG A 48 12.56 0.80 -0.93
N ALA A 49 12.56 2.13 -0.81
CA ALA A 49 12.12 2.99 -1.89
C ALA A 49 13.05 2.84 -3.09
N MET A 50 12.43 2.65 -4.25
CA MET A 50 13.08 2.52 -5.54
C MET A 50 12.89 3.78 -6.40
N SER A 51 12.16 4.77 -5.91
CA SER A 51 12.05 6.12 -6.48
C SER A 51 11.98 7.20 -5.39
N THR A 52 12.16 8.46 -5.78
CA THR A 52 12.02 9.61 -4.87
C THR A 52 10.61 9.72 -4.28
N LEU A 53 9.55 9.50 -5.07
CA LEU A 53 8.17 9.60 -4.57
C LEU A 53 7.80 8.41 -3.66
N GLN A 54 8.36 7.23 -3.90
CA GLN A 54 8.25 6.11 -2.95
C GLN A 54 8.95 6.44 -1.62
N GLN A 55 10.09 7.13 -1.65
CA GLN A 55 10.76 7.59 -0.42
C GLN A 55 9.91 8.66 0.30
N THR A 56 9.34 9.61 -0.45
CA THR A 56 8.40 10.60 0.10
C THR A 56 7.20 9.92 0.77
N LEU A 57 6.66 8.84 0.18
CA LEU A 57 5.59 8.07 0.79
C LEU A 57 6.02 7.43 2.12
N ILE A 58 7.20 6.80 2.15
CA ILE A 58 7.77 6.22 3.38
C ILE A 58 7.92 7.27 4.48
N ASP A 59 8.51 8.41 4.14
CA ASP A 59 8.76 9.51 5.09
C ASP A 59 7.43 10.10 5.58
N ALA A 60 6.44 10.28 4.68
CA ALA A 60 5.11 10.77 5.04
C ALA A 60 4.43 9.88 6.09
N MET A 61 4.58 8.55 6.01
CA MET A 61 4.02 7.60 6.98
C MET A 61 4.69 7.64 8.36
N ASP A 62 5.92 8.13 8.44
CA ASP A 62 6.61 8.33 9.72
C ASP A 62 6.26 9.69 10.35
N ASP A 63 6.00 10.72 9.52
CA ASP A 63 5.82 12.11 9.98
C ASP A 63 4.35 12.54 10.14
N HIS A 64 3.37 11.81 9.59
CA HIS A 64 1.95 12.21 9.57
C HIS A 64 1.01 11.12 10.09
N SER A 65 -0.08 11.53 10.74
CA SER A 65 -1.12 10.60 11.24
C SER A 65 -2.08 10.12 10.15
N VAL A 66 -2.23 10.89 9.06
CA VAL A 66 -3.01 10.48 7.90
C VAL A 66 -2.19 10.69 6.64
N VAL A 67 -2.10 9.64 5.83
CA VAL A 67 -1.43 9.67 4.53
C VAL A 67 -2.39 9.14 3.46
N VAL A 68 -2.51 9.86 2.36
CA VAL A 68 -3.23 9.41 1.17
C VAL A 68 -2.21 9.17 0.07
N ALA A 69 -2.02 7.92 -0.33
CA ALA A 69 -1.11 7.52 -1.38
C ALA A 69 -1.90 7.18 -2.64
N LEU A 70 -1.81 8.05 -3.64
CA LEU A 70 -2.47 7.90 -4.93
C LEU A 70 -1.46 7.47 -5.98
N GLY A 71 -1.90 6.65 -6.93
CA GLY A 71 -1.14 6.42 -8.15
C GLY A 71 -1.37 5.04 -8.75
N PRO A 72 -0.72 4.74 -9.89
CA PRO A 72 -0.94 3.52 -10.65
C PRO A 72 -0.68 2.21 -9.88
N ALA A 73 -1.25 1.11 -10.37
CA ALA A 73 -0.87 -0.23 -9.93
C ALA A 73 0.63 -0.50 -10.18
N GLY A 74 1.31 -1.10 -9.20
CA GLY A 74 2.75 -1.42 -9.31
C GLY A 74 3.72 -0.32 -8.85
N THR A 75 3.23 0.84 -8.42
CA THR A 75 4.03 1.89 -7.76
C THR A 75 4.42 1.57 -6.32
N GLY A 76 3.95 0.43 -5.79
CA GLY A 76 4.30 -0.05 -4.45
C GLY A 76 3.50 0.56 -3.31
N LYS A 77 2.55 1.48 -3.55
CA LYS A 77 1.78 2.21 -2.50
C LYS A 77 1.28 1.32 -1.34
N THR A 78 0.51 0.28 -1.65
CA THR A 78 -0.07 -0.63 -0.64
C THR A 78 1.00 -1.48 0.04
N TYR A 79 1.97 -1.96 -0.73
CA TYR A 79 3.03 -2.83 -0.22
C TYR A 79 3.97 -2.07 0.74
N LEU A 80 4.35 -0.84 0.39
CA LEU A 80 5.13 0.05 1.26
C LEU A 80 4.36 0.40 2.53
N ALA A 81 3.05 0.65 2.44
CA ALA A 81 2.20 0.89 3.61
C ALA A 81 2.16 -0.32 4.56
N ILE A 82 1.98 -1.53 4.04
CA ILE A 82 2.01 -2.77 4.85
C ILE A 82 3.40 -3.00 5.45
N ALA A 83 4.48 -2.77 4.68
CA ALA A 83 5.84 -2.89 5.18
C ALA A 83 6.11 -1.92 6.34
N LYS A 84 5.62 -0.67 6.24
CA LYS A 84 5.71 0.33 7.31
C LYS A 84 4.82 0.00 8.50
N ALA A 85 3.65 -0.58 8.29
CA ALA A 85 2.79 -1.06 9.38
C ALA A 85 3.49 -2.16 10.20
N VAL A 86 4.10 -3.13 9.52
CA VAL A 86 4.89 -4.19 10.18
C VAL A 86 6.09 -3.61 10.91
N ASP A 87 6.85 -2.71 10.28
CA ASP A 87 7.97 -2.01 10.89
C ASP A 87 7.56 -1.23 12.16
N ALA A 88 6.41 -0.55 12.12
CA ALA A 88 5.86 0.15 13.28
C ALA A 88 5.48 -0.81 14.41
N LEU A 89 4.87 -1.96 14.09
CA LEU A 89 4.52 -2.99 15.06
C LEU A 89 5.78 -3.60 15.72
N GLU A 90 6.78 -3.97 14.93
CA GLU A 90 8.02 -4.60 15.44
C GLU A 90 8.84 -3.66 16.33
N HIS A 91 8.79 -2.36 16.08
CA HIS A 91 9.47 -1.34 16.89
C HIS A 91 8.60 -0.75 18.01
N GLY A 92 7.40 -1.29 18.25
CA GLY A 92 6.50 -0.83 19.30
C GLY A 92 5.93 0.58 19.09
N ARG A 93 5.98 1.10 17.87
CA ARG A 93 5.36 2.38 17.48
C ARG A 93 3.86 2.23 17.23
N ALA A 94 3.41 1.03 16.90
CA ALA A 94 2.00 0.65 16.87
C ALA A 94 1.82 -0.65 17.66
N ASN A 95 0.67 -0.81 18.33
CA ASN A 95 0.35 -2.03 19.07
C ASN A 95 -0.48 -3.01 18.22
N ARG A 96 -1.07 -2.52 17.13
CA ARG A 96 -1.92 -3.31 16.24
C ARG A 96 -1.83 -2.82 14.79
N ILE A 97 -2.10 -3.72 13.85
CA ILE A 97 -2.26 -3.40 12.43
C ILE A 97 -3.70 -3.71 12.03
N VAL A 98 -4.35 -2.78 11.34
CA VAL A 98 -5.68 -3.00 10.75
C VAL A 98 -5.58 -2.76 9.26
N LEU A 99 -5.73 -3.82 8.47
CA LEU A 99 -5.81 -3.71 7.01
C LEU A 99 -7.26 -3.87 6.57
N SER A 100 -7.70 -2.99 5.68
CA SER A 100 -9.06 -3.04 5.16
C SER A 100 -9.10 -2.78 3.67
N ARG A 101 -10.03 -3.43 2.99
CA ARG A 101 -10.29 -3.26 1.56
C ARG A 101 -11.80 -3.29 1.34
N PRO A 102 -12.37 -2.43 0.47
CA PRO A 102 -13.79 -2.50 0.17
C PRO A 102 -14.09 -3.82 -0.56
N ALA A 103 -15.21 -4.44 -0.18
CA ALA A 103 -15.76 -5.54 -0.96
C ALA A 103 -16.46 -4.92 -2.17
N VAL A 104 -15.85 -5.02 -3.34
CA VAL A 104 -16.46 -4.56 -4.60
C VAL A 104 -16.61 -5.75 -5.51
N GLU A 105 -17.82 -5.90 -6.05
CA GLU A 105 -18.18 -6.94 -6.99
C GLU A 105 -17.53 -6.62 -8.33
N ALA A 106 -16.24 -6.95 -8.46
CA ALA A 106 -15.52 -6.83 -9.72
C ALA A 106 -15.96 -7.97 -10.65
N GLY A 107 -17.08 -7.78 -11.35
CA GLY A 107 -17.54 -8.66 -12.43
C GLY A 107 -18.21 -9.99 -12.02
N GLU A 108 -18.05 -10.44 -10.78
CA GLU A 108 -18.79 -11.58 -10.22
C GLU A 108 -19.64 -11.11 -9.03
N ASN A 109 -20.97 -11.33 -9.07
CA ASN A 109 -21.80 -10.97 -7.91
C ASN A 109 -21.38 -11.82 -6.71
N LEU A 110 -21.16 -11.20 -5.55
CA LEU A 110 -20.76 -11.85 -4.29
C LEU A 110 -21.78 -12.94 -3.88
N GLY A 111 -23.00 -12.85 -4.40
CA GLY A 111 -24.04 -13.88 -4.31
C GLY A 111 -23.68 -15.25 -4.88
N PHE A 112 -22.79 -15.34 -5.89
CA PHE A 112 -22.49 -16.58 -6.61
C PHE A 112 -21.34 -17.42 -6.03
N LEU A 113 -20.46 -16.84 -5.21
CA LEU A 113 -19.41 -17.62 -4.54
C LEU A 113 -20.05 -18.50 -3.45
N PRO A 114 -19.89 -19.84 -3.46
CA PRO A 114 -20.40 -20.70 -2.40
C PRO A 114 -19.67 -20.43 -1.08
N GLY A 115 -20.33 -20.64 0.05
CA GLY A 115 -19.71 -20.51 1.38
C GLY A 115 -20.29 -19.40 2.25
N ASP A 116 -19.72 -19.26 3.44
CA ASP A 116 -20.09 -18.20 4.38
C ASP A 116 -19.61 -16.81 3.89
N VAL A 117 -20.04 -15.74 4.57
CA VAL A 117 -19.66 -14.37 4.20
C VAL A 117 -18.14 -14.17 4.24
N GLY A 118 -17.42 -14.86 5.13
CA GLY A 118 -15.97 -14.79 5.21
C GLY A 118 -15.29 -15.46 4.02
N GLU A 119 -15.73 -16.66 3.63
CA GLU A 119 -15.22 -17.42 2.49
C GLU A 119 -15.41 -16.65 1.18
N LYS A 120 -16.55 -15.96 1.01
CA LYS A 120 -16.82 -15.11 -0.16
C LYS A 120 -15.90 -13.89 -0.24
N LEU A 121 -15.43 -13.39 0.89
CA LEU A 121 -14.58 -12.19 0.97
C LEU A 121 -13.08 -12.51 0.95
N ALA A 122 -12.71 -13.75 1.23
CA ALA A 122 -11.33 -14.20 1.29
C ALA A 122 -10.51 -13.90 0.01
N PRO A 123 -11.04 -14.07 -1.22
CA PRO A 123 -10.30 -13.74 -2.44
C PRO A 123 -9.87 -12.27 -2.50
N TYR A 124 -10.73 -11.34 -2.09
CA TYR A 124 -10.46 -9.90 -2.13
C TYR A 124 -9.40 -9.47 -1.13
N LEU A 125 -9.38 -10.11 0.04
CA LEU A 125 -8.41 -9.82 1.10
C LEU A 125 -7.06 -10.54 0.89
N ARG A 126 -7.01 -11.52 -0.01
CA ARG A 126 -5.83 -12.37 -0.23
C ARG A 126 -4.54 -11.60 -0.50
N PRO A 127 -4.51 -10.54 -1.35
CA PRO A 127 -3.29 -9.78 -1.58
C PRO A 127 -2.68 -9.17 -0.31
N LEU A 128 -3.53 -8.77 0.66
CA LEU A 128 -3.09 -8.22 1.94
C LEU A 128 -2.43 -9.30 2.81
N TYR A 129 -3.01 -10.51 2.84
CA TYR A 129 -2.42 -11.66 3.54
C TYR A 129 -1.09 -12.10 2.94
N ASP A 130 -0.97 -12.08 1.61
CA ASP A 130 0.28 -12.46 0.93
C ASP A 130 1.39 -11.45 1.25
N ALA A 131 1.10 -10.14 1.20
CA ALA A 131 2.06 -9.10 1.59
C ALA A 131 2.51 -9.22 3.06
N LEU A 132 1.57 -9.45 3.99
CA LEU A 132 1.91 -9.70 5.40
C LEU A 132 2.73 -10.97 5.59
N THR A 133 2.40 -12.04 4.86
CA THR A 133 3.14 -13.32 4.93
C THR A 133 4.56 -13.15 4.44
N GLU A 134 4.77 -12.33 3.43
CA GLU A 134 6.11 -12.02 2.95
C GLU A 134 6.94 -11.30 4.02
N ARG A 135 6.35 -10.35 4.74
CA ARG A 135 7.04 -9.57 5.79
C ARG A 135 7.29 -10.36 7.08
N LEU A 136 6.28 -11.07 7.57
CA LEU A 136 6.31 -11.70 8.90
C LEU A 136 6.62 -13.20 8.87
N GLY A 137 6.42 -13.85 7.72
CA GLY A 137 6.39 -15.30 7.61
C GLY A 137 5.07 -15.90 8.12
N THR A 138 4.70 -17.05 7.57
CA THR A 138 3.38 -17.68 7.81
C THR A 138 3.10 -17.99 9.27
N LYS A 139 4.09 -18.56 10.00
CA LYS A 139 3.90 -18.97 11.40
C LYS A 139 3.59 -17.77 12.30
N ARG A 140 4.38 -16.70 12.17
CA ARG A 140 4.22 -15.49 12.98
C ARG A 140 2.93 -14.75 12.63
N LEU A 141 2.60 -14.64 11.34
CA LEU A 141 1.35 -14.02 10.92
C LEU A 141 0.13 -14.73 11.51
N LYS A 142 0.08 -16.07 11.44
CA LYS A 142 -1.03 -16.84 12.02
C LYS A 142 -1.22 -16.56 13.52
N MET A 143 -0.12 -16.46 14.27
CA MET A 143 -0.15 -16.13 15.69
C MET A 143 -0.71 -14.72 15.93
N LEU A 144 -0.19 -13.71 15.22
CA LEU A 144 -0.62 -12.31 15.38
C LEU A 144 -2.07 -12.07 14.95
N LEU A 145 -2.58 -12.81 13.96
CA LEU A 145 -3.98 -12.81 13.57
C LEU A 145 -4.87 -13.42 14.66
N ALA A 146 -4.46 -14.57 15.23
CA ALA A 146 -5.22 -15.24 16.29
C ALA A 146 -5.29 -14.41 17.58
N GLU A 147 -4.23 -13.66 17.88
CA GLU A 147 -4.16 -12.73 19.02
C GLU A 147 -4.91 -11.40 18.76
N GLY A 148 -5.36 -11.15 17.53
CA GLY A 148 -6.02 -9.89 17.15
C GLY A 148 -5.07 -8.68 17.06
N VAL A 149 -3.75 -8.91 17.10
CA VAL A 149 -2.72 -7.87 16.91
C VAL A 149 -2.73 -7.39 15.46
N ILE A 150 -2.93 -8.30 14.51
CA ILE A 150 -3.17 -7.97 13.11
C ILE A 150 -4.62 -8.33 12.79
N GLU A 151 -5.34 -7.42 12.16
CA GLU A 151 -6.70 -7.62 11.69
C GLU A 151 -6.77 -7.30 10.19
N VAL A 152 -7.34 -8.21 9.41
CA VAL A 152 -7.61 -7.98 7.98
C VAL A 152 -9.10 -8.17 7.78
N ALA A 153 -9.81 -7.07 7.52
CA ALA A 153 -11.27 -7.08 7.49
C ALA A 153 -11.84 -6.10 6.45
N PRO A 154 -13.04 -6.36 5.89
CA PRO A 154 -13.69 -5.44 4.96
C PRO A 154 -14.01 -4.08 5.58
N VAL A 155 -14.13 -3.03 4.76
CA VAL A 155 -14.42 -1.65 5.20
C VAL A 155 -15.68 -1.56 6.07
N ALA A 156 -16.69 -2.41 5.83
CA ALA A 156 -17.92 -2.44 6.63
C ALA A 156 -17.68 -2.70 8.13
N TYR A 157 -16.63 -3.46 8.47
CA TYR A 157 -16.26 -3.81 9.85
C TYR A 157 -15.66 -2.62 10.60
N MET A 158 -15.33 -1.53 9.92
CA MET A 158 -14.78 -0.33 10.56
C MET A 158 -15.85 0.55 11.23
N ARG A 159 -17.14 0.32 10.91
CA ARG A 159 -18.24 1.14 11.43
C ARG A 159 -18.31 1.09 12.96
N GLY A 160 -18.46 2.25 13.58
CA GLY A 160 -18.62 2.36 15.05
C GLY A 160 -17.32 2.17 15.85
N ARG A 161 -16.18 1.98 15.19
CA ARG A 161 -14.90 1.77 15.87
C ARG A 161 -14.16 3.09 16.13
N THR A 162 -13.26 3.06 17.11
CA THR A 162 -12.18 4.05 17.25
C THR A 162 -10.88 3.26 17.31
N LEU A 163 -9.95 3.57 16.42
CA LEU A 163 -8.73 2.80 16.20
C LEU A 163 -7.56 3.54 16.87
N ASN A 164 -7.38 3.29 18.17
CA ASN A 164 -6.23 3.79 18.94
C ASN A 164 -5.04 2.83 18.81
N ASP A 165 -3.83 3.36 18.97
CA ASP A 165 -2.57 2.62 19.00
C ASP A 165 -2.34 1.71 17.79
N ALA A 166 -2.85 2.13 16.63
CA ALA A 166 -2.98 1.30 15.44
C ALA A 166 -2.26 1.89 14.24
N PHE A 167 -1.69 1.01 13.42
CA PHE A 167 -1.35 1.33 12.04
C PHE A 167 -2.46 0.79 11.12
N ILE A 168 -3.21 1.69 10.50
CA ILE A 168 -4.36 1.37 9.65
C ILE A 168 -3.96 1.53 8.19
N VAL A 169 -4.22 0.53 7.35
CA VAL A 169 -4.10 0.65 5.90
C VAL A 169 -5.45 0.35 5.27
N ILE A 170 -5.97 1.31 4.50
CA ILE A 170 -7.17 1.14 3.67
C ILE A 170 -6.71 1.02 2.23
N ASP A 171 -6.80 -0.19 1.69
CA ASP A 171 -6.42 -0.52 0.32
C ASP A 171 -7.59 -0.38 -0.66
N GLU A 172 -7.28 -0.13 -1.93
CA GLU A 172 -8.23 0.17 -3.00
C GLU A 172 -9.27 1.24 -2.61
N ALA A 173 -8.84 2.34 -2.01
CA ALA A 173 -9.74 3.38 -1.53
C ALA A 173 -10.56 4.04 -2.67
N GLN A 174 -10.17 3.89 -3.94
CA GLN A 174 -10.96 4.36 -5.08
C GLN A 174 -12.29 3.62 -5.21
N ASN A 175 -12.36 2.41 -4.66
CA ASN A 175 -13.54 1.56 -4.61
C ASN A 175 -14.44 1.86 -3.40
N CYS A 176 -14.18 2.98 -2.71
CA CYS A 176 -15.05 3.51 -1.67
C CYS A 176 -15.80 4.75 -2.16
N THR A 177 -17.06 4.84 -1.77
CA THR A 177 -17.85 6.08 -1.87
C THR A 177 -17.28 7.16 -0.95
N TYR A 178 -17.61 8.43 -1.24
CA TYR A 178 -17.27 9.56 -0.37
C TYR A 178 -17.70 9.33 1.09
N GLY A 179 -18.92 8.80 1.30
CA GLY A 179 -19.45 8.51 2.62
C GLY A 179 -18.65 7.44 3.37
N GLN A 180 -18.17 6.40 2.67
CA GLN A 180 -17.33 5.36 3.26
C GLN A 180 -15.95 5.87 3.64
N ILE A 181 -15.29 6.65 2.77
CA ILE A 181 -13.99 7.24 3.09
C ILE A 181 -14.12 8.20 4.28
N LYS A 182 -15.14 9.06 4.30
CA LYS A 182 -15.43 9.92 5.45
C LYS A 182 -15.65 9.11 6.73
N MET A 183 -16.41 8.01 6.65
CA MET A 183 -16.62 7.10 7.78
C MET A 183 -15.28 6.55 8.30
N LEU A 184 -14.41 6.07 7.42
CA LEU A 184 -13.09 5.52 7.74
C LEU A 184 -12.17 6.56 8.42
N LEU A 185 -12.06 7.76 7.84
CA LEU A 185 -11.22 8.84 8.38
C LEU A 185 -11.63 9.22 9.80
N THR A 186 -12.94 9.21 10.10
CA THR A 186 -13.44 9.49 11.46
C THR A 186 -13.23 8.33 12.46
N ARG A 187 -12.64 7.21 12.05
CA ARG A 187 -12.26 6.11 12.97
C ARG A 187 -10.85 6.29 13.54
N LEU A 188 -10.06 7.25 13.02
CA LEU A 188 -8.71 7.52 13.50
C LEU A 188 -8.75 7.86 15.01
N GLY A 189 -8.01 7.10 15.80
CA GLY A 189 -7.83 7.31 17.24
C GLY A 189 -6.47 7.91 17.59
N TRP A 190 -6.20 7.98 18.88
CA TRP A 190 -4.93 8.46 19.43
C TRP A 190 -3.78 7.52 19.10
N ARG A 191 -2.58 8.10 18.90
CA ARG A 191 -1.32 7.39 18.64
C ARG A 191 -1.48 6.35 17.51
N SER A 192 -2.16 6.76 16.45
CA SER A 192 -2.43 5.93 15.28
C SER A 192 -2.01 6.64 13.98
N THR A 193 -1.63 5.83 13.00
CA THR A 193 -1.35 6.29 11.63
C THR A 193 -2.34 5.59 10.70
N MET A 194 -3.00 6.33 9.82
CA MET A 194 -3.92 5.81 8.81
C MET A 194 -3.42 6.13 7.41
N VAL A 195 -3.26 5.10 6.58
CA VAL A 195 -2.81 5.21 5.20
C VAL A 195 -3.92 4.75 4.27
N LEU A 196 -4.39 5.63 3.40
CA LEU A 196 -5.33 5.29 2.33
C LEU A 196 -4.54 5.12 1.04
N THR A 197 -4.62 3.95 0.42
CA THR A 197 -3.97 3.67 -0.86
C THR A 197 -5.02 3.44 -1.93
N GLY A 198 -4.81 4.00 -3.11
CA GLY A 198 -5.75 3.81 -4.22
C GLY A 198 -5.27 4.42 -5.53
N ASP A 199 -5.96 4.09 -6.59
CA ASP A 199 -5.76 4.66 -7.92
C ASP A 199 -7.07 5.34 -8.35
N PRO A 200 -7.16 6.68 -8.32
CA PRO A 200 -8.38 7.40 -8.69
C PRO A 200 -8.89 7.08 -10.11
N ASP A 201 -8.00 6.64 -11.01
CA ASP A 201 -8.32 6.37 -12.40
C ASP A 201 -8.76 4.90 -12.64
N GLN A 202 -8.61 4.01 -11.64
CA GLN A 202 -8.96 2.58 -11.72
C GLN A 202 -10.08 2.21 -10.72
N THR A 203 -11.20 2.92 -10.78
CA THR A 203 -12.39 2.62 -9.96
C THR A 203 -13.23 1.51 -10.59
N ASP A 204 -13.61 0.52 -9.78
CA ASP A 204 -14.59 -0.52 -10.13
C ASP A 204 -16.04 -0.06 -9.89
N LEU A 205 -16.24 1.11 -9.28
CA LEU A 205 -17.55 1.71 -9.09
C LEU A 205 -18.06 2.41 -10.37
N LEU A 206 -19.39 2.55 -10.47
CA LEU A 206 -20.01 3.35 -11.54
C LEU A 206 -19.45 4.79 -11.56
N PRO A 207 -19.36 5.43 -12.74
CA PRO A 207 -18.86 6.79 -12.87
C PRO A 207 -19.55 7.76 -11.90
N GLY A 208 -18.74 8.56 -11.18
CA GLY A 208 -19.22 9.54 -10.21
C GLY A 208 -19.52 9.00 -8.80
N LEU A 209 -19.35 7.70 -8.55
CA LEU A 209 -19.54 7.13 -7.20
C LEU A 209 -18.28 7.11 -6.34
N THR A 210 -17.09 7.08 -6.96
CA THR A 210 -15.82 7.12 -6.22
C THR A 210 -15.62 8.46 -5.52
N GLY A 211 -15.19 8.42 -4.25
CA GLY A 211 -14.91 9.62 -3.46
C GLY A 211 -13.44 9.98 -3.32
N LEU A 212 -12.52 9.17 -3.86
CA LEU A 212 -11.11 9.26 -3.49
C LEU A 212 -10.44 10.55 -3.97
N LYS A 213 -10.65 10.93 -5.24
CA LYS A 213 -10.06 12.15 -5.81
C LYS A 213 -10.50 13.40 -5.05
N ASP A 214 -11.81 13.58 -4.93
CA ASP A 214 -12.42 14.73 -4.25
C ASP A 214 -11.97 14.84 -2.79
N ILE A 215 -11.84 13.70 -2.09
CA ILE A 215 -11.38 13.69 -0.70
C ILE A 215 -9.90 14.04 -0.63
N ALA A 216 -9.06 13.48 -1.49
CA ALA A 216 -7.64 13.80 -1.49
C ALA A 216 -7.40 15.32 -1.67
N GLU A 217 -8.06 15.95 -2.65
CA GLU A 217 -7.97 17.41 -2.87
C GLU A 217 -8.43 18.25 -1.67
N ARG A 218 -9.41 17.76 -0.91
CA ARG A 218 -9.87 18.43 0.32
C ARG A 218 -8.88 18.24 1.47
N LEU A 219 -8.32 17.04 1.61
CA LEU A 219 -7.40 16.69 2.69
C LEU A 219 -6.05 17.39 2.56
N GLU A 220 -5.62 17.76 1.35
CA GLU A 220 -4.41 18.57 1.14
C GLU A 220 -4.42 19.92 1.87
N ARG A 221 -5.61 20.44 2.20
CA ARG A 221 -5.76 21.71 2.89
C ARG A 221 -5.71 21.56 4.41
N VAL A 222 -5.59 20.33 4.92
CA VAL A 222 -5.61 20.03 6.35
C VAL A 222 -4.19 19.81 6.85
N GLU A 223 -3.78 20.60 7.82
CA GLU A 223 -2.48 20.46 8.48
C GLU A 223 -2.37 19.08 9.17
N GLY A 224 -1.22 18.43 9.02
CA GLY A 224 -0.97 17.10 9.60
C GLY A 224 -1.45 15.93 8.74
N ILE A 225 -1.98 16.19 7.53
CA ILE A 225 -2.29 15.17 6.52
C ILE A 225 -1.33 15.31 5.34
N SER A 226 -0.81 14.19 4.85
CA SER A 226 0.04 14.16 3.66
C SER A 226 -0.67 13.45 2.51
N VAL A 227 -0.66 14.07 1.32
CA VAL A 227 -1.15 13.46 0.08
C VAL A 227 0.04 13.26 -0.86
N VAL A 228 0.37 12.00 -1.13
CA VAL A 228 1.49 11.61 -1.99
C VAL A 228 0.92 11.04 -3.28
N ARG A 229 1.33 11.60 -4.42
CA ARG A 229 0.92 11.16 -5.76
C ARG A 229 2.11 10.50 -6.46
N LEU A 230 2.05 9.19 -6.54
CA LEU A 230 2.93 8.35 -7.34
C LEU A 230 2.46 8.39 -8.79
N THR A 231 3.40 8.18 -9.70
CA THR A 231 3.22 8.29 -11.14
C THR A 231 3.67 6.99 -11.82
N ASP A 232 3.48 6.88 -13.13
CA ASP A 232 3.97 5.73 -13.89
C ASP A 232 5.49 5.55 -13.74
N ALA A 233 6.25 6.63 -13.60
CA ALA A 233 7.71 6.58 -13.39
C ALA A 233 8.11 5.88 -12.07
N ASP A 234 7.18 5.73 -11.12
CA ASP A 234 7.41 5.03 -9.85
C ASP A 234 7.06 3.53 -9.93
N ILE A 235 6.61 3.03 -11.09
CA ILE A 235 6.29 1.63 -11.29
C ILE A 235 7.57 0.80 -11.33
N VAL A 236 7.65 -0.14 -10.39
CA VAL A 236 8.78 -1.05 -10.27
C VAL A 236 8.27 -2.47 -10.43
N ARG A 237 8.57 -3.07 -11.58
CA ARG A 237 8.10 -4.40 -11.97
C ARG A 237 9.24 -5.22 -12.55
N HIS A 238 8.99 -6.52 -12.67
CA HIS A 238 9.87 -7.40 -13.42
C HIS A 238 9.99 -6.90 -14.88
N PRO A 239 11.19 -6.80 -15.49
CA PRO A 239 11.38 -6.27 -16.84
C PRO A 239 10.49 -6.92 -17.91
N LEU A 240 10.31 -8.25 -17.85
CA LEU A 240 9.37 -8.96 -18.73
C LEU A 240 7.93 -8.45 -18.67
N VAL A 241 7.44 -8.01 -17.50
CA VAL A 241 6.08 -7.48 -17.40
C VAL A 241 5.95 -6.19 -18.21
N GLY A 242 6.95 -5.32 -18.15
CA GLY A 242 7.01 -4.12 -19.00
C GLY A 242 7.02 -4.46 -20.49
N GLY A 243 7.81 -5.46 -20.89
CA GLY A 243 7.85 -5.94 -22.28
C GLY A 243 6.53 -6.55 -22.75
N MET A 244 5.84 -7.33 -21.90
CA MET A 244 4.55 -7.92 -22.23
C MET A 244 3.45 -6.87 -22.36
N LEU A 245 3.41 -5.85 -21.50
CA LEU A 245 2.40 -4.78 -21.56
C LEU A 245 2.48 -3.94 -22.85
N ALA A 246 3.60 -3.95 -23.57
CA ALA A 246 3.71 -3.26 -24.86
C ALA A 246 3.06 -4.03 -26.03
N VAL A 247 2.73 -5.31 -25.84
CA VAL A 247 2.20 -6.20 -26.88
C VAL A 247 0.86 -6.84 -26.53
N LEU A 248 0.34 -6.59 -25.33
CA LEU A 248 -0.98 -7.00 -24.84
C LEU A 248 -1.94 -5.81 -24.93
#